data_AF-A0A191HWX5-F1
#
_entry.id   AF-A0A191HWX5-F1
#
_cell.length_a   1.000
_cell.length_b   1.000
_cell.length_c   1.000
_cell.angle_alpha   90.00
_cell.angle_beta   90.00
_cell.angle_gamma   90.00
#
_symmetry.space_group_name_H-M   'P 1'
#
loop_
_entity.id
_entity.type
_entity.pdbx_description
1 polymer ?
#
loop_
_entity_poly.entity_id
_entity_poly.type
_entity_poly.pdbx_seq_one_letter_code
_entity_poly.pdbx_strand_id
1 'polypeptide(L)'
;MLLRINNRNTYNLDDILVFANGGAKMFQLIKKDILFNFKYFVISLGFVFGFFIANYFYSQDNMRFGGWFIFPWLAAMLFIGKMCYTEDNASTRMLLKSLPVKKLYIVLSKYVEATLFVVIAYVLMIIYTSFSGTGFNMQEILVYLSLIYICIALYTTFFHVRNYNDAQMVIVFFILL
;
A
#
# COMPACT_ATOMS: atom_id res chain seq x y z
N MET A 1 46.24 27.84 18.06
CA MET A 1 44.84 27.45 18.30
C MET A 1 44.09 27.63 16.98
N LEU A 2 44.15 26.63 16.08
CA LEU A 2 43.48 26.66 14.78
C LEU A 2 42.34 25.64 14.82
N LEU A 3 41.11 26.16 14.79
CA LEU A 3 39.87 25.39 14.76
C LEU A 3 39.75 24.65 13.43
N ARG A 4 39.86 23.31 13.46
CA ARG A 4 39.38 22.44 12.38
C ARG A 4 37.84 22.41 12.45
N ILE A 5 37.19 23.23 11.65
CA ILE A 5 35.75 23.11 11.38
C ILE A 5 35.57 21.90 10.45
N ASN A 6 35.08 20.82 11.03
CA ASN A 6 34.78 19.57 10.34
C ASN A 6 33.49 19.75 9.54
N ASN A 7 33.62 20.17 8.28
CA ASN A 7 32.49 20.43 7.39
C ASN A 7 31.95 19.10 6.81
N ARG A 8 31.26 18.31 7.65
CA ARG A 8 30.43 17.19 7.20
C ARG A 8 29.06 17.74 6.82
N ASN A 9 28.85 18.11 5.56
CA ASN A 9 27.52 18.24 4.92
C ASN A 9 27.66 18.62 3.45
N THR A 10 28.40 17.84 2.68
CA THR A 10 28.27 17.85 1.21
C THR A 10 27.51 16.60 0.82
N TYR A 11 26.17 16.71 0.69
CA TYR A 11 25.42 15.74 -0.10
C TYR A 11 26.02 15.79 -1.50
N ASN A 12 26.71 14.73 -1.91
CA ASN A 12 27.40 14.70 -3.19
C ASN A 12 26.34 14.81 -4.30
N LEU A 13 26.62 15.62 -5.33
CA LEU A 13 25.70 15.76 -6.47
C LEU A 13 25.38 14.40 -7.11
N ASP A 14 26.35 13.48 -7.04
CA ASP A 14 26.22 12.09 -7.47
C ASP A 14 25.19 11.31 -6.65
N ASP A 15 25.08 11.55 -5.34
CA ASP A 15 24.07 10.91 -4.49
C ASP A 15 22.66 11.42 -4.83
N ILE A 16 22.54 12.71 -5.15
CA ILE A 16 21.28 13.33 -5.59
C ILE A 16 20.88 12.80 -6.96
N LEU A 17 21.84 12.66 -7.89
CA LEU A 17 21.60 12.09 -9.22
C LEU A 17 21.29 10.60 -9.18
N VAL A 18 21.93 9.83 -8.29
CA VAL A 18 21.60 8.42 -8.04
C VAL A 18 20.22 8.29 -7.39
N PHE A 19 19.85 9.18 -6.47
CA PHE A 19 18.52 9.20 -5.87
C PHE A 19 17.45 9.61 -6.88
N ALA A 20 17.69 10.63 -7.71
CA ALA A 20 16.79 11.06 -8.77
C ALA A 20 16.61 9.97 -9.85
N ASN A 21 17.70 9.33 -10.28
CA ASN A 21 17.65 8.18 -11.18
C ASN A 21 16.97 6.96 -10.53
N GLY A 22 17.15 6.77 -9.23
CA GLY A 22 16.47 5.74 -8.44
C GLY A 22 14.96 5.99 -8.34
N GLY A 23 14.55 7.24 -8.11
CA GLY A 23 13.16 7.67 -8.08
C GLY A 23 12.46 7.49 -9.43
N ALA A 24 13.11 7.85 -10.53
CA ALA A 24 12.59 7.60 -11.88
C ALA A 24 12.39 6.10 -12.16
N LYS A 25 13.33 5.25 -11.74
CA LYS A 25 13.21 3.79 -11.85
C LYS A 25 12.09 3.23 -10.96
N MET A 26 11.93 3.76 -9.75
CA MET A 26 10.85 3.39 -8.85
C MET A 26 9.47 3.80 -9.41
N PHE A 27 9.37 4.98 -10.01
CA PHE A 27 8.15 5.42 -10.67
C PHE A 27 7.80 4.54 -11.88
N GLN A 28 8.80 4.09 -12.65
CA GLN A 28 8.59 3.13 -13.74
C GLN A 28 8.09 1.77 -13.23
N LEU A 29 8.59 1.29 -12.08
CA LEU A 29 8.08 0.09 -11.41
C LEU A 29 6.61 0.25 -11.03
N ILE A 30 6.26 1.35 -10.36
CA ILE A 30 4.87 1.64 -9.95
C ILE A 30 3.95 1.72 -11.17
N LYS A 31 4.37 2.43 -12.22
CA LYS A 31 3.61 2.55 -13.46
C LYS A 31 3.37 1.20 -14.11
N LYS A 32 4.40 0.35 -14.19
CA LYS A 32 4.29 -1.04 -14.67
C LYS A 32 3.26 -1.80 -13.82
N ASP A 33 3.41 -1.78 -12.50
CA ASP A 33 2.59 -2.59 -11.61
C ASP A 33 1.12 -2.20 -11.66
N ILE A 34 0.82 -0.91 -11.70
CA ILE A 34 -0.55 -0.40 -11.87
C ILE A 34 -1.10 -0.80 -13.25
N LEU A 35 -0.32 -0.67 -14.33
CA LEU A 35 -0.80 -1.00 -15.68
C LEU A 35 -1.13 -2.50 -15.82
N PHE A 36 -0.24 -3.37 -15.36
CA PHE A 36 -0.42 -4.83 -15.46
C PHE A 36 -1.51 -5.35 -14.52
N ASN A 37 -1.68 -4.74 -13.35
CA ASN A 37 -2.66 -5.15 -12.35
C ASN A 37 -3.89 -4.22 -12.29
N PHE A 38 -4.10 -3.39 -13.31
CA PHE A 38 -5.18 -2.40 -13.33
C PHE A 38 -6.56 -3.03 -13.11
N LYS A 39 -6.80 -4.22 -13.68
CA LYS A 39 -8.05 -4.96 -13.46
C LYS A 39 -8.29 -5.26 -11.97
N TYR A 40 -7.23 -5.60 -11.23
CA TYR A 40 -7.33 -5.88 -9.80
C TYR A 40 -7.45 -4.60 -8.97
N PHE A 41 -6.83 -3.50 -9.40
CA PHE A 41 -7.08 -2.18 -8.84
C PHE A 41 -8.57 -1.82 -8.91
N VAL A 42 -9.19 -1.99 -10.08
CA VAL A 42 -10.61 -1.72 -10.31
C VAL A 42 -11.49 -2.66 -9.49
N ILE A 43 -11.17 -3.97 -9.43
CA ILE A 43 -11.92 -4.93 -8.60
C ILE A 43 -11.85 -4.55 -7.12
N SER A 44 -10.67 -4.22 -6.60
CA SER A 44 -10.49 -3.81 -5.21
C SER A 44 -11.23 -2.50 -4.90
N LEU A 45 -11.23 -1.52 -5.80
CA LEU A 45 -12.05 -0.31 -5.64
C LEU A 45 -13.55 -0.62 -5.70
N GLY A 46 -13.98 -1.50 -6.60
CA GLY A 46 -15.36 -1.96 -6.68
C GLY A 46 -15.82 -2.64 -5.39
N PHE A 47 -14.92 -3.37 -4.71
CA PHE A 47 -15.20 -3.97 -3.40
C PHE A 47 -15.44 -2.92 -2.31
N VAL A 48 -14.61 -1.88 -2.24
CA VAL A 48 -14.79 -0.74 -1.32
C VAL A 48 -16.09 0.01 -1.62
N PHE A 49 -16.35 0.26 -2.91
CA PHE A 49 -17.57 0.96 -3.33
C PHE A 49 -18.84 0.16 -3.03
N GLY A 50 -18.82 -1.16 -3.28
CA GLY A 50 -19.93 -2.06 -2.95
C GLY A 50 -20.24 -2.07 -1.45
N PHE A 51 -19.21 -1.98 -0.60
CA PHE A 51 -19.41 -1.81 0.84
C PHE A 51 -20.14 -0.51 1.18
N PHE A 52 -19.77 0.62 0.59
CA PHE A 52 -20.46 1.89 0.83
C PHE A 52 -21.92 1.87 0.37
N ILE A 53 -22.20 1.25 -0.79
CA ILE A 53 -23.58 1.03 -1.25
C ILE A 53 -24.36 0.18 -0.24
N ALA A 54 -23.80 -0.95 0.20
CA ALA A 54 -24.45 -1.80 1.19
C ALA A 54 -24.71 -1.05 2.50
N ASN A 55 -23.73 -0.27 2.98
CA ASN A 55 -23.87 0.52 4.21
C ASN A 55 -24.99 1.57 4.09
N TYR A 56 -25.12 2.21 2.92
CA TYR A 56 -26.20 3.16 2.64
C TYR A 56 -27.60 2.53 2.74
N PHE A 57 -27.80 1.33 2.20
CA PHE A 57 -29.12 0.69 2.18
C PHE A 57 -29.48 -0.04 3.48
N TYR A 58 -28.49 -0.61 4.18
CA TYR A 58 -28.74 -1.44 5.36
C TYR A 58 -28.59 -0.69 6.69
N SER A 59 -28.14 0.57 6.68
CA SER A 59 -28.12 1.52 7.81
C SER A 59 -27.75 0.91 9.17
N GLN A 60 -26.71 0.08 9.20
CA GLN A 60 -26.27 -0.57 10.44
C GLN A 60 -25.18 0.26 11.11
N ASP A 61 -25.55 0.99 12.17
CA ASP A 61 -24.59 1.79 12.96
C ASP A 61 -23.42 0.94 13.49
N ASN A 62 -23.64 -0.35 13.76
CA ASN A 62 -22.60 -1.29 14.20
C ASN A 62 -21.60 -1.69 13.10
N MET A 63 -21.91 -1.49 11.82
CA MET A 63 -20.99 -1.78 10.71
C MET A 63 -19.97 -0.66 10.47
N ARG A 64 -20.13 0.51 11.11
CA ARG A 64 -19.24 1.66 10.90
C ARG A 64 -17.82 1.40 11.40
N PHE A 65 -17.67 0.98 12.66
CA PHE A 65 -16.35 0.91 13.29
C PHE A 65 -15.45 -0.18 12.69
N GLY A 66 -15.99 -1.39 12.50
CA GLY A 66 -15.25 -2.50 11.88
C GLY A 66 -15.12 -2.36 10.37
N GLY A 67 -16.18 -1.91 9.69
CA GLY A 67 -16.21 -1.89 8.22
C GLY A 67 -15.28 -0.84 7.62
N TRP A 68 -15.12 0.32 8.27
CA TRP A 68 -14.25 1.40 7.77
C TRP A 68 -12.76 1.06 7.86
N PHE A 69 -12.40 0.12 8.74
CA PHE A 69 -11.07 -0.49 8.77
C PHE A 69 -10.97 -1.68 7.80
N ILE A 70 -11.84 -2.68 7.96
CA ILE A 70 -11.72 -3.99 7.30
C ILE A 70 -11.78 -3.88 5.78
N PHE A 71 -12.72 -3.10 5.22
CA PHE A 71 -12.92 -3.05 3.77
C PHE A 71 -11.78 -2.36 3.03
N PRO A 72 -11.31 -1.16 3.44
CA PRO A 72 -10.12 -0.56 2.85
C PRO A 72 -8.86 -1.40 3.03
N TRP A 73 -8.70 -2.02 4.21
CA TRP A 73 -7.59 -2.93 4.48
C TRP A 73 -7.59 -4.14 3.54
N LEU A 74 -8.70 -4.90 3.49
CA LEU A 74 -8.81 -6.11 2.69
C LEU A 74 -8.69 -5.79 1.20
N ALA A 75 -9.28 -4.70 0.73
CA ALA A 75 -9.14 -4.26 -0.66
C ALA A 75 -7.68 -3.93 -1.03
N ALA A 76 -6.94 -3.27 -0.13
CA ALA A 76 -5.52 -3.02 -0.31
C ALA A 76 -4.73 -4.33 -0.33
N MET A 77 -5.03 -5.29 0.56
CA MET A 77 -4.39 -6.61 0.59
C MET A 77 -4.68 -7.43 -0.66
N LEU A 78 -5.90 -7.39 -1.20
CA LEU A 78 -6.25 -8.05 -2.46
C LEU A 78 -5.46 -7.46 -3.63
N PHE A 79 -5.32 -6.13 -3.66
CA PHE A 79 -4.59 -5.43 -4.71
C PHE A 79 -3.09 -5.74 -4.67
N ILE A 80 -2.45 -5.48 -3.52
CA ILE A 80 -1.01 -5.69 -3.31
C ILE A 80 -0.69 -7.18 -3.38
N GLY A 81 -1.51 -8.03 -2.76
CA GLY A 81 -1.29 -9.46 -2.75
C GLY A 81 -1.29 -10.04 -4.16
N LYS A 82 -2.14 -9.54 -5.05
CA LYS A 82 -2.10 -9.99 -6.44
C LYS A 82 -0.82 -9.56 -7.17
N MET A 83 -0.27 -8.39 -6.86
CA MET A 83 1.03 -7.97 -7.38
C MET A 83 2.14 -8.89 -6.87
N CYS A 84 2.21 -9.08 -5.55
CA CYS A 84 3.17 -9.96 -4.90
C CYS A 84 3.11 -11.39 -5.47
N TYR A 85 1.91 -11.93 -5.69
CA TYR A 85 1.71 -13.23 -6.35
C TYR A 85 2.31 -13.28 -7.76
N THR A 86 2.10 -12.24 -8.55
CA THR A 86 2.62 -12.15 -9.93
C THR A 86 4.15 -12.07 -9.95
N GLU A 87 4.74 -11.39 -8.96
CA GLU A 87 6.19 -11.28 -8.77
C GLU A 87 6.82 -12.55 -8.20
N ASP A 88 6.04 -13.39 -7.50
CA ASP A 88 6.53 -14.64 -6.92
C ASP A 88 6.82 -15.71 -7.99
N ASN A 89 6.23 -15.57 -9.19
CA ASN A 89 6.47 -16.44 -10.32
C ASN A 89 7.95 -16.42 -10.75
N ALA A 90 8.54 -17.59 -11.02
CA ALA A 90 9.95 -17.76 -11.34
C ALA A 90 10.41 -16.90 -12.53
N SER A 91 9.61 -16.82 -13.60
CA SER A 91 9.92 -16.01 -14.79
C SER A 91 9.92 -14.51 -14.48
N THR A 92 8.91 -14.02 -13.77
CA THR A 92 8.82 -12.62 -13.33
C THR A 92 9.97 -12.28 -12.38
N ARG A 93 10.28 -13.17 -11.44
CA ARG A 93 11.36 -12.99 -10.48
C ARG A 93 12.72 -12.93 -11.17
N MET A 94 12.96 -13.76 -12.18
CA MET A 94 14.18 -13.70 -13.00
C MET A 94 14.27 -12.38 -13.77
N LEU A 95 13.16 -11.91 -14.36
CA LEU A 95 13.09 -10.62 -15.04
C LEU A 95 13.36 -9.45 -14.06
N LEU A 96 12.77 -9.46 -12.87
CA LEU A 96 13.00 -8.41 -11.87
C LEU A 96 14.46 -8.38 -11.41
N LYS A 97 15.12 -9.53 -11.33
CA LYS A 97 16.55 -9.64 -11.00
C LYS A 97 17.47 -9.17 -12.13
N SER A 98 17.03 -9.22 -13.39
CA SER A 98 17.83 -8.73 -14.52
C SER A 98 17.75 -7.21 -14.71
N LEU A 99 16.74 -6.56 -14.11
CA LEU A 99 16.63 -5.11 -14.15
C LEU A 99 17.73 -4.44 -13.30
N PRO A 100 18.31 -3.31 -13.74
CA PRO A 100 19.31 -2.55 -12.99
C PRO A 100 18.64 -1.70 -11.88
N VAL A 101 17.88 -2.37 -11.01
CA VAL A 101 17.09 -1.77 -9.92
C VAL A 101 17.44 -2.46 -8.60
N LYS A 102 17.71 -1.68 -7.55
CA LYS A 102 18.02 -2.23 -6.23
C LYS A 102 16.77 -2.86 -5.61
N LYS A 103 16.93 -3.96 -4.85
CA LYS A 103 15.84 -4.62 -4.11
C LYS A 103 15.03 -3.64 -3.25
N LEU A 104 15.68 -2.66 -2.63
CA LEU A 104 15.04 -1.61 -1.84
C LEU A 104 13.93 -0.87 -2.60
N TYR A 105 14.15 -0.53 -3.88
CA TYR A 105 13.15 0.20 -4.68
C TYR A 105 11.94 -0.67 -5.04
N ILE A 106 12.14 -1.98 -5.16
CA ILE A 106 11.04 -2.94 -5.37
C ILE A 106 10.18 -3.02 -4.10
N VAL A 107 10.83 -3.09 -2.94
CA VAL A 107 10.12 -3.09 -1.64
C VAL A 107 9.35 -1.78 -1.44
N LEU A 108 10.02 -0.63 -1.66
CA LEU A 108 9.40 0.68 -1.52
C LEU A 108 8.26 0.91 -2.52
N SER A 109 8.33 0.36 -3.74
CA SER A 109 7.24 0.51 -4.70
C SER A 109 5.95 -0.13 -4.18
N LYS A 110 6.02 -1.29 -3.52
CA LYS A 110 4.86 -1.94 -2.90
C LYS A 110 4.23 -1.09 -1.80
N TYR A 111 5.04 -0.46 -0.95
CA TYR A 111 4.53 0.48 0.06
C TYR A 111 3.85 1.69 -0.56
N VAL A 112 4.42 2.26 -1.63
CA VAL A 112 3.82 3.42 -2.31
C VAL A 112 2.54 3.03 -3.04
N GLU A 113 2.51 1.90 -3.74
CA GLU A 113 1.31 1.36 -4.39
C GLU A 113 0.17 1.11 -3.39
N ALA A 114 0.50 0.50 -2.25
CA ALA A 114 -0.42 0.29 -1.14
C ALA A 114 -0.98 1.62 -0.60
N THR A 115 -0.09 2.58 -0.37
CA THR A 115 -0.43 3.92 0.14
C THR A 115 -1.35 4.65 -0.82
N LEU A 116 -1.05 4.63 -2.12
CA LEU A 116 -1.89 5.24 -3.16
C LEU A 116 -3.30 4.64 -3.15
N PHE A 117 -3.41 3.31 -3.05
CA PHE A 117 -4.70 2.64 -2.96
C PHE A 117 -5.48 3.06 -1.72
N VAL A 118 -4.84 3.03 -0.55
CA VAL A 118 -5.47 3.40 0.74
C VAL A 118 -5.95 4.85 0.71
N VAL A 119 -5.15 5.78 0.20
CA VAL A 119 -5.55 7.19 0.05
C VAL A 119 -6.81 7.31 -0.81
N ILE A 120 -6.88 6.61 -1.95
CA ILE A 120 -8.05 6.64 -2.82
C ILE A 120 -9.28 6.04 -2.11
N ALA A 121 -9.12 4.92 -1.40
CA ALA A 121 -10.20 4.30 -0.63
C ALA A 121 -10.76 5.24 0.45
N TYR A 122 -9.90 5.97 1.17
CA TYR A 122 -10.32 6.94 2.19
C TYR A 122 -10.91 8.21 1.58
N VAL A 123 -10.45 8.66 0.41
CA VAL A 123 -11.12 9.75 -0.33
C VAL A 123 -12.55 9.34 -0.70
N LEU A 124 -12.76 8.12 -1.18
CA LEU A 124 -14.11 7.60 -1.45
C LEU A 124 -14.97 7.53 -0.17
N MET A 125 -14.38 7.18 0.97
CA MET A 125 -15.07 7.19 2.26
C MET A 125 -15.46 8.60 2.71
N ILE A 126 -14.59 9.61 2.53
CA ILE A 126 -14.90 11.02 2.81
C ILE A 126 -16.08 11.48 1.94
N ILE A 127 -16.07 11.12 0.66
CA ILE A 127 -17.17 11.43 -0.26
C ILE A 127 -18.47 10.77 0.23
N TYR A 128 -18.45 9.48 0.53
CA TYR A 128 -19.61 8.73 1.04
C TYR A 128 -20.20 9.35 2.32
N THR A 129 -19.34 9.67 3.30
CA THR A 129 -19.77 10.23 4.60
C THR A 129 -20.40 11.61 4.43
N SER A 130 -19.85 12.42 3.51
CA SER A 130 -20.41 13.72 3.13
C SER A 130 -21.83 13.61 2.55
N PHE A 131 -22.10 12.59 1.73
CA PHE A 131 -23.43 12.36 1.13
C PHE A 131 -24.43 11.72 2.10
N SER A 132 -23.96 10.82 2.97
CA SER A 132 -24.81 10.07 3.90
C SER A 132 -25.14 10.83 5.19
N GLY A 133 -24.55 12.02 5.38
CA GLY A 133 -24.71 12.80 6.61
C GLY A 133 -24.10 12.12 7.85
N THR A 134 -23.24 11.13 7.64
CA THR A 134 -22.60 10.38 8.72
C THR A 134 -21.41 11.17 9.25
N GLY A 135 -21.36 11.35 10.58
CA GLY A 135 -20.32 12.12 11.23
C GLY A 135 -18.92 11.52 11.00
N PHE A 136 -17.94 12.39 10.82
CA PHE A 136 -16.56 12.02 10.54
C PHE A 136 -15.69 12.17 11.79
N ASN A 137 -15.31 11.07 12.43
CA ASN A 137 -14.38 11.12 13.57
C ASN A 137 -12.93 10.99 13.08
N MET A 138 -12.21 12.11 13.07
CA MET A 138 -10.80 12.14 12.64
C MET A 138 -9.91 11.24 13.50
N GLN A 139 -10.19 11.09 14.79
CA GLN A 139 -9.39 10.24 15.68
C GLN A 139 -9.52 8.77 15.29
N GLU A 140 -10.72 8.29 15.01
CA GLU A 140 -10.97 6.90 14.59
C GLU A 140 -10.25 6.58 13.29
N ILE A 141 -10.29 7.50 12.32
CA ILE A 141 -9.63 7.34 11.03
C ILE A 141 -8.12 7.25 11.15
N LEU A 142 -7.51 8.08 12.00
CA LEU A 142 -6.08 8.01 12.27
C LEU A 142 -5.70 6.66 12.86
N VAL A 143 -6.53 6.12 13.77
CA VAL A 143 -6.35 4.78 14.32
C VAL A 143 -6.45 3.73 13.21
N TYR A 144 -7.49 3.75 12.37
CA TYR A 144 -7.65 2.77 11.28
C TYR A 144 -6.52 2.86 10.25
N LEU A 145 -6.10 4.06 9.86
CA LEU A 145 -4.95 4.25 8.97
C LEU A 145 -3.68 3.64 9.57
N SER A 146 -3.43 3.89 10.87
CA SER A 146 -2.26 3.33 11.54
C SER A 146 -2.28 1.80 11.55
N LEU A 147 -3.43 1.19 11.83
CA LEU A 147 -3.61 -0.27 11.79
C LEU A 147 -3.41 -0.83 10.38
N ILE A 148 -3.96 -0.18 9.35
CA ILE A 148 -3.79 -0.58 7.95
C ILE A 148 -2.31 -0.56 7.58
N TYR A 149 -1.57 0.48 7.95
CA TYR A 149 -0.13 0.56 7.66
C TYR A 149 0.67 -0.50 8.41
N ILE A 150 0.30 -0.85 9.65
CA ILE A 150 0.92 -1.98 10.37
C ILE A 150 0.67 -3.28 9.60
N CYS A 151 -0.55 -3.53 9.15
CA CYS A 151 -0.86 -4.74 8.37
C CYS A 151 -0.12 -4.77 7.03
N ILE A 152 -0.01 -3.65 6.31
CA ILE A 152 0.78 -3.53 5.07
C ILE A 152 2.25 -3.81 5.35
N ALA A 153 2.80 -3.25 6.42
CA ALA A 153 4.20 -3.45 6.79
C ALA A 153 4.50 -4.91 7.12
N LEU A 154 3.63 -5.57 7.89
CA LEU A 154 3.77 -6.99 8.18
C LEU A 154 3.67 -7.82 6.89
N TYR A 155 2.62 -7.62 6.08
CA TYR A 155 2.42 -8.38 4.85
C TYR A 155 3.64 -8.30 3.90
N THR A 156 4.08 -7.07 3.59
CA THR A 156 5.21 -6.83 2.69
C THR A 156 6.54 -7.36 3.25
N THR A 157 6.76 -7.26 4.57
CA THR A 157 7.94 -7.84 5.21
C THR A 157 7.96 -9.36 5.08
N PHE A 158 6.85 -10.03 5.42
CA PHE A 158 6.75 -11.49 5.29
C PHE A 158 6.94 -11.94 3.84
N PHE A 159 6.36 -11.23 2.88
CA PHE A 159 6.54 -11.50 1.45
C PHE A 159 8.01 -11.44 1.01
N HIS A 160 8.72 -10.36 1.37
CA HIS A 160 10.09 -10.14 0.91
C HIS A 160 11.17 -10.93 1.67
N VAL A 161 10.85 -11.40 2.88
CA VAL A 161 11.74 -12.25 3.71
C VAL A 161 11.54 -13.73 3.41
N ARG A 162 10.29 -14.17 3.21
CA ARG A 162 9.97 -15.58 3.01
C ARG A 162 9.43 -15.85 1.60
N ASN A 163 8.11 -15.75 1.42
CA ASN A 163 7.42 -15.99 0.16
C ASN A 163 5.97 -15.47 0.24
N TYR A 164 5.23 -15.59 -0.86
CA TYR A 164 3.82 -15.21 -0.91
C TYR A 164 2.91 -16.01 0.03
N ASN A 165 3.12 -17.32 0.16
CA ASN A 165 2.27 -18.18 0.98
C ASN A 165 2.31 -17.78 2.47
N ASP A 166 3.50 -17.49 2.98
CA ASP A 166 3.69 -17.03 4.37
C ASP A 166 3.11 -15.63 4.58
N ALA A 167 3.18 -14.76 3.56
CA ALA A 167 2.52 -13.46 3.60
C ALA A 167 0.99 -13.56 3.65
N GLN A 168 0.39 -14.54 2.95
CA GLN A 168 -1.05 -14.79 3.01
C GLN A 168 -1.52 -15.22 4.41
N MET A 169 -0.70 -15.94 5.16
CA MET A 169 -1.02 -16.32 6.54
C MET A 169 -1.19 -15.09 7.45
N VAL A 170 -0.51 -13.98 7.16
CA VAL A 170 -0.71 -12.71 7.87
C VAL A 170 -2.11 -12.18 7.64
N ILE A 171 -2.62 -12.22 6.40
CA ILE A 171 -3.99 -11.79 6.09
C ILE A 171 -5.00 -12.68 6.80
N VAL A 172 -4.84 -14.00 6.72
CA VAL A 172 -5.72 -14.97 7.38
C VAL A 172 -5.73 -14.75 8.90
N PHE A 173 -4.57 -14.52 9.52
CA PHE A 173 -4.46 -14.23 10.94
C PHE A 173 -5.29 -13.02 11.35
N PHE A 174 -5.21 -11.91 10.60
CA PHE A 174 -5.98 -10.70 10.91
C PHE A 174 -7.49 -10.82 10.58
N ILE A 175 -7.89 -11.71 9.67
CA ILE A 175 -9.32 -12.00 9.42
C ILE A 175 -9.94 -12.83 10.55
N LEU A 176 -9.16 -13.73 11.15
CA LEU A 176 -9.63 -14.65 12.21
C LEU A 176 -9.58 -14.05 13.62
N LEU A 177 -9.01 -12.86 13.79
CA LEU A 177 -8.83 -12.17 15.06
C LEU A 177 -10.00 -11.22 15.34
#